data_AF-A0AAU9DML8-F1
#
_entry.id   AF-A0AAU9DML8-F1
#
_cell.length_a   1.000
_cell.length_b   1.000
_cell.length_c   1.000
_cell.angle_alpha   90.00
_cell.angle_beta   90.00
_cell.angle_gamma   90.00
#
_symmetry.space_group_name_H-M   'P 1'
#
loop_
_entity.id
_entity.type
_entity.pdbx_description
1 polymer ?
#
loop_
_entity_poly.entity_id
_entity_poly.type
_entity_poly.pdbx_seq_one_letter_code
_entity_poly.pdbx_strand_id
1 'polypeptide(L)'
;MLAKFYDPKQAKAFCEKYTKNPSCEKVQLFMEKDEFWNREDIWTREDGYLIDLDQEYIKIAGIPGSIWDTPCIRACAKELDVSSTCYKEVEVGEE
;
A
#
# COMPACT_ATOMS: atom_id res chain seq x y z
N MET A 1 14.49 -2.65 17.81
CA MET A 1 13.92 -3.54 16.76
C MET A 1 13.53 -2.69 15.57
N LEU A 2 13.61 -3.17 14.31
CA LEU A 2 13.14 -2.39 13.15
C LEU A 2 11.68 -2.73 12.85
N ALA A 3 10.82 -1.73 12.85
CA ALA A 3 9.44 -1.82 12.39
C ALA A 3 9.34 -1.29 10.96
N LYS A 4 8.51 -1.94 10.13
CA LYS A 4 8.23 -1.53 8.75
C LYS A 4 6.94 -0.72 8.72
N PHE A 5 7.05 0.59 8.55
CA PHE A 5 5.89 1.49 8.41
C PHE A 5 5.59 1.76 6.94
N TYR A 6 4.34 2.04 6.60
CA TYR A 6 4.01 2.48 5.24
C TYR A 6 4.87 3.68 4.84
N ASP A 7 5.31 3.67 3.59
CA ASP A 7 5.94 4.81 2.95
C ASP A 7 4.97 5.45 1.94
N PRO A 8 4.31 6.57 2.32
CA PRO A 8 3.39 7.28 1.44
C PRO A 8 4.04 7.71 0.12
N LYS A 9 5.35 7.99 0.12
CA LYS A 9 6.06 8.40 -1.11
C LYS A 9 6.18 7.24 -2.09
N GLN A 10 6.51 6.04 -1.59
CA GLN A 10 6.55 4.84 -2.43
C GLN A 10 5.15 4.47 -2.94
N ALA A 11 4.13 4.54 -2.08
CA ALA A 11 2.74 4.28 -2.47
C ALA A 11 2.29 5.26 -3.57
N LYS A 12 2.55 6.56 -3.40
CA LYS A 12 2.22 7.60 -4.39
C LYS A 12 2.95 7.39 -5.71
N ALA A 13 4.25 7.11 -5.69
CA ALA A 13 5.03 6.83 -6.90
C ALA A 13 4.50 5.60 -7.65
N PHE A 14 4.09 4.56 -6.93
CA PHE A 14 3.46 3.38 -7.51
C PHE A 14 2.10 3.73 -8.13
N CYS A 15 1.23 4.44 -7.41
CA CYS A 15 -0.05 4.88 -7.94
C CYS A 15 0.12 5.75 -9.20
N GLU A 16 0.98 6.76 -9.19
CA GLU A 16 1.23 7.63 -10.35
C GLU A 16 1.68 6.87 -11.61
N LYS A 17 2.36 5.74 -11.43
CA LYS A 17 2.79 4.85 -12.52
C LYS A 17 1.64 4.02 -13.07
N TYR A 18 0.78 3.47 -12.22
CA TYR A 18 -0.22 2.48 -12.63
C TYR A 18 -1.63 3.05 -12.84
N THR A 19 -2.04 4.11 -12.14
CA THR A 19 -3.38 4.70 -12.32
C THR A 19 -3.55 5.41 -13.67
N LYS A 20 -2.45 5.81 -14.30
CA LYS A 20 -2.42 6.32 -15.69
C LYS A 20 -2.53 5.22 -16.74
N ASN A 21 -2.37 3.96 -16.35
CA ASN A 21 -2.50 2.83 -17.27
C ASN A 21 -4.00 2.56 -17.54
N PRO A 22 -4.48 2.66 -18.80
CA PRO A 22 -5.88 2.44 -19.15
C PRO A 22 -6.34 0.98 -18.99
N SER A 23 -5.47 0.07 -18.58
CA SER A 23 -5.86 -1.27 -18.14
C SER A 23 -6.04 -1.37 -16.63
N CYS A 24 -5.42 -0.50 -15.80
CA CYS A 24 -5.50 -0.61 -14.34
C CYS A 24 -6.93 -0.34 -13.83
N GLU A 25 -7.51 -1.28 -13.10
CA GLU A 25 -8.88 -1.18 -12.56
C GLU A 25 -8.88 -0.68 -11.11
N LYS A 26 -7.90 -1.13 -10.32
CA LYS A 26 -7.73 -0.70 -8.92
C LYS A 26 -6.30 -0.84 -8.43
N VAL A 27 -6.00 -0.10 -7.37
CA VAL A 27 -4.76 -0.23 -6.60
C VAL A 27 -5.12 -0.52 -5.15
N GLN A 28 -4.43 -1.49 -4.57
CA GLN A 28 -4.71 -2.00 -3.24
C GLN A 28 -3.44 -1.94 -2.40
N LEU A 29 -3.60 -1.58 -1.14
CA LEU A 29 -2.55 -1.77 -0.14
C LEU A 29 -2.81 -3.07 0.61
N PHE A 30 -1.75 -3.79 0.98
CA PHE A 30 -1.86 -4.97 1.84
C PHE A 30 -0.63 -5.24 2.70
N MET A 31 -0.73 -6.22 3.61
CA MET A 31 0.40 -6.83 4.32
C MET A 31 0.77 -8.16 3.67
N GLU A 32 2.06 -8.38 3.39
CA GLU A 32 2.57 -9.48 2.55
C GLU A 32 2.09 -10.88 2.99
N LYS A 33 2.13 -11.19 4.29
CA LYS A 33 1.75 -12.52 4.79
C LYS A 33 0.26 -12.69 5.05
N ASP A 34 -0.48 -11.60 5.15
CA ASP A 34 -1.91 -11.62 5.49
C ASP A 34 -2.75 -10.73 4.55
N GLU A 35 -2.52 -10.91 3.24
CA GLU A 35 -3.22 -10.17 2.20
C GLU A 35 -4.74 -10.38 2.27
N PHE A 36 -5.20 -11.58 2.63
CA PHE A 36 -6.64 -11.88 2.60
C PHE A 36 -7.44 -11.01 3.59
N TRP A 37 -6.89 -10.78 4.79
CA TRP A 37 -7.56 -10.01 5.84
C TRP A 37 -7.19 -8.53 5.84
N ASN A 38 -5.98 -8.19 5.41
CA ASN A 38 -5.46 -6.83 5.48
C ASN A 38 -5.26 -6.24 4.09
N ARG A 39 -6.17 -6.43 3.15
CA ARG A 39 -6.12 -5.75 1.85
C ARG A 39 -7.22 -4.71 1.74
N GLU A 40 -6.84 -3.53 1.30
CA GLU A 40 -7.74 -2.38 1.18
C GLU A 40 -7.53 -1.69 -0.16
N ASP A 41 -8.64 -1.39 -0.85
CA ASP A 41 -8.61 -0.63 -2.10
C ASP A 41 -8.30 0.83 -1.74
N ILE A 42 -7.25 1.39 -2.34
CA ILE A 42 -6.83 2.79 -2.10
C ILE A 42 -7.09 3.69 -3.29
N TRP A 43 -7.30 3.08 -4.46
CA TRP A 43 -7.71 3.75 -5.68
C TRP A 43 -8.53 2.78 -6.53
N THR A 44 -9.59 3.27 -7.15
CA THR A 44 -10.34 2.56 -8.18
C THR A 44 -10.47 3.45 -9.42
N ARG A 45 -10.69 2.83 -10.58
CA ARG A 45 -10.97 3.59 -11.81
C ARG A 45 -12.23 4.44 -11.71
N GLU A 46 -13.24 3.94 -11.01
CA GLU A 46 -14.55 4.59 -10.89
C GLU A 46 -14.52 5.77 -9.93
N ASP A 47 -13.88 5.60 -8.77
CA ASP A 47 -13.96 6.55 -7.65
C ASP A 47 -12.70 7.42 -7.53
N GLY A 48 -11.62 7.08 -8.22
CA GLY A 48 -10.32 7.71 -8.00
C GLY A 48 -9.70 7.26 -6.68
N TYR A 49 -9.01 8.18 -5.99
CA TYR A 49 -8.37 7.87 -4.71
C TYR A 49 -9.41 7.77 -3.58
N LEU A 50 -9.40 6.63 -2.88
CA LEU A 50 -10.28 6.36 -1.75
C LEU A 50 -9.69 6.85 -0.43
N ILE A 51 -8.38 7.04 -0.39
CA ILE A 51 -7.64 7.59 0.74
C ILE A 51 -6.75 8.75 0.30
N ASP A 52 -6.39 9.62 1.24
CA ASP A 52 -5.44 10.69 1.01
C ASP A 52 -4.00 10.17 1.15
N LEU A 53 -3.30 10.03 0.01
CA LEU A 53 -1.91 9.58 -0.03
C LEU A 53 -0.89 10.66 0.38
N ASP A 54 -1.31 11.91 0.58
CA ASP A 54 -0.44 12.99 1.07
C ASP A 54 -0.36 13.01 2.61
N GLN A 55 -1.11 12.13 3.29
CA GLN A 55 -0.98 11.94 4.74
C GLN A 55 0.38 11.31 5.09
N GLU A 56 1.01 11.81 6.15
CA GLU A 56 2.28 11.27 6.66
C GLU A 56 2.18 9.81 7.13
N TYR A 57 0.94 9.36 7.44
CA TYR A 57 0.64 8.03 7.94
C TYR A 57 -0.57 7.45 7.22
N ILE A 58 -0.32 6.48 6.35
CA ILE A 58 -1.37 5.64 5.76
C ILE A 58 -1.56 4.41 6.66
N LYS A 59 -2.79 3.91 6.74
CA LYS A 59 -3.12 2.66 7.43
C LYS A 59 -3.80 1.71 6.44
N ILE A 60 -3.59 0.42 6.63
CA ILE A 60 -4.35 -0.64 5.96
C ILE A 60 -5.12 -1.40 7.03
N ALA A 61 -6.43 -1.48 6.90
CA ALA A 61 -7.28 -2.14 7.90
C ALA A 61 -6.96 -1.66 9.34
N GLY A 62 -6.61 -0.37 9.49
CA GLY A 62 -6.24 0.24 10.76
C GLY A 62 -4.80 0.03 11.23
N ILE A 63 -4.00 -0.80 10.53
CA ILE A 63 -2.59 -1.07 10.86
C ILE A 63 -1.71 -0.06 10.10
N PRO A 64 -0.79 0.69 10.74
CA PRO A 64 0.11 1.67 10.09
C PRO A 64 1.49 1.10 9.71
N GLY A 65 1.77 -0.14 10.09
CA GLY A 65 3.07 -0.76 9.97
C GLY A 65 3.19 -1.96 10.91
N SER A 66 4.25 -2.74 10.74
CA SER A 66 4.45 -3.95 11.52
C SER A 66 5.92 -4.33 11.61
N ILE A 67 6.30 -4.94 12.74
CA ILE A 67 7.57 -5.66 12.89
C ILE A 67 7.52 -7.06 12.26
N TRP A 68 6.33 -7.66 12.19
CA TRP A 68 6.12 -9.07 11.81
C TRP A 68 5.76 -9.26 10.34
N ASP A 69 5.33 -8.20 9.65
CA ASP A 69 4.96 -8.22 8.23
C ASP A 69 5.58 -7.09 7.41
N THR A 70 5.38 -7.18 6.09
CA THR A 70 5.86 -6.21 5.11
C THR A 70 4.68 -5.52 4.43
N PRO A 71 4.58 -4.19 4.55
CA PRO A 71 3.70 -3.37 3.72
C PRO A 71 3.96 -3.54 2.22
N CYS A 72 2.89 -3.79 1.47
CA CYS A 72 2.91 -3.94 0.03
C CYS A 72 1.78 -3.17 -0.65
N ILE A 73 1.97 -2.90 -1.94
CA ILE A 73 1.02 -2.26 -2.83
C ILE A 73 0.87 -3.08 -4.11
N ARG A 74 -0.35 -3.15 -4.66
CA ARG A 74 -0.68 -3.94 -5.85
C ARG A 74 -1.57 -3.16 -6.80
N ALA A 75 -1.24 -3.16 -8.08
CA ALA A 75 -2.11 -2.71 -9.16
C ALA A 75 -2.76 -3.93 -9.82
N CYS A 76 -4.08 -3.90 -9.94
CA CYS A 76 -4.89 -5.02 -10.42
C CYS A 76 -5.72 -4.61 -11.63
N ALA A 77 -5.82 -5.52 -12.59
CA ALA A 77 -6.81 -5.58 -13.66
C ALA A 77 -6.93 -7.02 -14.17
N LYS A 78 -7.84 -7.28 -15.12
CA LYS A 78 -8.00 -8.60 -15.75
C LYS A 78 -6.67 -9.19 -16.30
N GLU A 79 -5.77 -8.35 -16.80
CA GLU A 79 -4.47 -8.76 -17.38
C GLU A 79 -3.27 -8.06 -16.70
N LEU A 80 -3.51 -7.31 -15.61
CA LEU A 80 -2.47 -6.61 -14.86
C LEU A 80 -2.48 -7.12 -13.43
N ASP A 81 -1.38 -7.70 -13.01
CA ASP A 81 -1.19 -8.12 -11.64
C ASP A 81 0.25 -7.85 -11.22
N VAL A 82 0.47 -6.67 -10.65
CA VAL A 82 1.81 -6.21 -10.28
C VAL A 82 1.80 -5.71 -8.86
N SER A 83 2.72 -6.21 -8.03
CA SER A 83 2.92 -5.76 -6.66
C SER A 83 4.33 -5.26 -6.42
N SER A 84 4.50 -4.47 -5.36
CA SER A 84 5.78 -4.01 -4.84
C SER A 84 5.68 -3.78 -3.33
N THR A 85 6.80 -3.81 -2.63
CA THR A 85 6.85 -3.37 -1.24
C THR A 85 6.72 -1.85 -1.16
N CYS A 86 6.11 -1.32 -0.09
CA CYS A 86 5.93 0.11 0.11
C CYS A 86 6.13 0.50 1.58
N TYR A 87 7.33 0.28 2.11
CA TYR A 87 7.67 0.58 3.51
C TYR A 87 8.96 1.37 3.68
N LYS A 88 9.06 1.99 4.86
CA LYS A 88 10.28 2.53 5.45
C LYS A 88 10.56 1.79 6.76
N GLU A 89 11.82 1.51 7.03
CA GLU A 89 12.24 0.94 8.31
C GLU A 89 12.41 2.05 9.33
N VAL A 90 11.87 1.84 10.53
CA VAL A 90 11.97 2.76 11.65
C VAL A 90 12.45 1.98 12.87
N GLU A 91 13.48 2.48 13.51
CA GLU A 91 13.95 1.91 14.77
C GLU A 91 12.95 2.25 15.87
N VAL A 92 12.35 1.20 16.44
CA VAL A 92 11.52 1.30 17.65
C VAL A 92 12.34 0.77 18.82
N GLY A 93 12.52 1.64 19.82
CA GLY A 93 13.23 1.34 21.05
C GLY A 93 12.49 0.29 21.87
N GLU A 94 13.23 -0.49 22.65
CA GLU A 94 12.67 -1.32 23.71
C GLU A 94 12.32 -0.38 24.88
N GLU A 95 11.03 -0.21 25.18
CA GLU A 95 10.58 0.38 26.46
C GLU A 95 10.84 -0.57 27.62
#